data_AF-A0AAD7BHH9-F1
#
_entry.id   AF-A0AAD7BHH9-F1
#
_cell.length_a   1.000
_cell.length_b   1.000
_cell.length_c   1.000
_cell.angle_alpha   90.00
_cell.angle_beta   90.00
_cell.angle_gamma   90.00
#
_symmetry.space_group_name_H-M   'P 1'
#
loop_
_entity.id
_entity.type
_entity.pdbx_description
1 polymer ?
#
loop_
_entity_poly.entity_id
_entity_poly.type
_entity_poly.pdbx_seq_one_letter_code
_entity_poly.pdbx_strand_id
1 'polypeptide(L)'
;MSSPCAASDCSNEATHLCSGCKKTKYCGADCQTKDWPAHKKLCAPKPKKNNSNNNTGTSRTISISPFGHMFNHLDGTDAPMSTLGKYFDPMFGYTAETFQDVYTDLVSAYRLLKLGEHGTAARLPESARDMEFSEWMDRVERAGNVLPQWWTAEVHRVGVEEYARVNLERTLSRSEIQAGLKLPMRIMALEMMIEGVMHDELKRE
;
A
#
# COMPACT_ATOMS: atom_id res chain seq x y z
N MET A 1 23.55 0.42 -33.36
CA MET A 1 22.80 -0.84 -33.54
C MET A 1 21.38 -0.60 -33.05
N SER A 2 20.46 -0.33 -33.98
CA SER A 2 19.02 -0.25 -33.68
C SER A 2 18.51 -1.64 -33.32
N SER A 3 17.57 -1.73 -32.37
CA SER A 3 16.95 -3.01 -31.98
C SER A 3 15.49 -3.02 -32.42
N PRO A 4 14.95 -4.16 -32.88
CA PRO A 4 13.54 -4.25 -33.29
C PRO A 4 12.60 -4.12 -32.08
N CYS A 5 11.37 -3.67 -32.35
CA CYS A 5 10.29 -3.66 -31.37
C CYS A 5 9.95 -5.09 -30.91
N ALA A 6 9.69 -5.28 -29.61
CA ALA A 6 9.36 -6.58 -29.04
C ALA A 6 7.92 -7.04 -29.29
N ALA A 7 7.04 -6.17 -29.77
CA ALA A 7 5.66 -6.53 -30.10
C ALA A 7 5.63 -7.43 -31.35
N SER A 8 4.90 -8.56 -31.27
CA SER A 8 4.85 -9.58 -32.34
C SER A 8 4.44 -9.04 -33.70
N ASP A 9 3.59 -8.02 -33.72
CA ASP A 9 2.99 -7.48 -34.94
C ASP A 9 3.63 -6.15 -35.36
N CYS A 10 4.86 -5.88 -34.93
CA CYS A 10 5.55 -4.61 -35.19
C CYS A 10 6.97 -4.82 -35.71
N SER A 11 7.27 -4.25 -36.89
CA SER A 11 8.60 -4.28 -37.50
C SER A 11 9.38 -2.97 -37.34
N ASN A 12 8.85 -2.01 -36.56
CA ASN A 12 9.51 -0.73 -36.33
C ASN A 12 10.73 -0.88 -35.42
N GLU A 13 11.67 0.07 -35.55
CA GLU A 13 12.78 0.18 -34.62
C GLU A 13 12.30 0.62 -33.23
N ALA A 14 12.87 0.01 -32.21
CA ALA A 14 12.53 0.33 -30.83
C ALA A 14 13.28 1.58 -30.35
N THR A 15 12.51 2.59 -29.97
CA THR A 15 12.99 3.88 -29.46
C THR A 15 12.84 4.00 -27.94
N HIS A 16 12.03 3.13 -27.33
CA HIS A 16 11.71 3.16 -25.91
C HIS A 16 12.02 1.83 -25.21
N LEU A 17 12.25 1.91 -23.90
CA LEU A 17 12.43 0.76 -23.01
C LEU A 17 11.22 0.65 -22.08
N CYS A 18 10.86 -0.57 -21.70
CA CYS A 18 9.89 -0.79 -20.62
C CYS A 18 10.32 -0.01 -19.37
N SER A 19 9.41 0.82 -18.84
CA SER A 19 9.67 1.68 -17.67
C SER A 19 9.99 0.89 -16.39
N GLY A 20 9.42 -0.30 -16.24
CA GLY A 20 9.66 -1.18 -15.09
C GLY A 20 11.01 -1.89 -15.15
N CYS A 21 11.18 -2.81 -16.10
CA CYS A 21 12.37 -3.66 -16.17
C CYS A 21 13.57 -3.02 -16.90
N LYS A 22 13.33 -2.04 -17.79
CA LYS A 22 14.34 -1.47 -18.70
C LYS A 22 15.13 -2.53 -19.48
N LYS A 23 14.51 -3.68 -19.79
CA LYS A 23 15.09 -4.80 -20.55
C LYS A 23 14.45 -4.92 -21.94
N THR A 24 13.13 -4.98 -21.99
CA THR A 24 12.37 -5.07 -23.24
C THR A 24 12.23 -3.71 -23.92
N LYS A 25 12.31 -3.68 -25.26
CA LYS A 25 12.30 -2.46 -26.07
C LYS A 25 11.05 -2.40 -26.96
N TYR A 26 10.47 -1.22 -27.09
CA TYR A 26 9.29 -0.96 -27.93
C TYR A 26 9.48 0.28 -28.78
N CYS A 27 8.79 0.38 -29.91
CA CYS A 27 8.76 1.61 -30.71
C CYS A 27 7.86 2.69 -30.09
N GLY A 28 7.02 2.34 -29.12
CA GLY A 28 6.09 3.26 -28.46
C GLY A 28 5.23 2.57 -27.40
N ALA A 29 4.45 3.37 -26.66
CA ALA A 29 3.59 2.89 -25.57
C ALA A 29 2.51 1.91 -26.07
N ASP A 30 1.99 2.09 -27.28
CA ASP A 30 0.96 1.21 -27.86
C ASP A 30 1.45 -0.23 -28.00
N CYS A 31 2.70 -0.41 -28.45
CA CYS A 31 3.32 -1.73 -28.57
C CYS A 31 3.64 -2.34 -27.19
N GLN A 32 4.00 -1.52 -26.20
CA GLN A 32 4.19 -1.97 -24.83
C GLN A 32 2.88 -2.46 -24.21
N THR A 33 1.77 -1.72 -24.40
CA THR A 33 0.46 -2.08 -23.86
C THR A 33 -0.09 -3.35 -24.51
N LYS A 34 0.10 -3.51 -25.83
CA LYS A 34 -0.29 -4.74 -26.54
C LYS A 34 0.49 -5.97 -26.06
N ASP A 35 1.79 -5.82 -25.84
CA ASP A 35 2.65 -6.90 -25.35
C ASP A 35 2.49 -7.15 -23.84
N TRP A 36 1.85 -6.25 -23.10
CA TRP A 36 1.76 -6.28 -21.63
C TRP A 36 1.25 -7.61 -21.03
N PRO A 37 0.21 -8.27 -21.56
CA PRO A 37 -0.27 -9.54 -21.00
C PRO A 37 0.78 -10.66 -20.98
N ALA A 38 1.68 -10.67 -21.96
CA ALA A 38 2.81 -11.59 -22.03
C ALA A 38 4.02 -11.04 -21.25
N HIS A 39 4.36 -9.77 -21.46
CA HIS A 39 5.53 -9.12 -20.87
C HIS A 39 5.48 -9.09 -19.34
N LYS A 40 4.31 -8.86 -18.72
CA LYS A 40 4.17 -8.75 -17.26
C LYS A 40 4.66 -9.98 -16.50
N LYS A 41 4.60 -11.17 -17.12
CA LYS A 41 5.08 -12.44 -16.54
C LYS A 41 6.60 -12.48 -16.38
N LEU A 42 7.32 -11.69 -17.18
CA LEU A 42 8.79 -11.64 -17.22
C LEU A 42 9.35 -10.25 -16.84
N CYS A 43 8.48 -9.29 -16.57
CA CYS A 43 8.84 -7.92 -16.23
C CYS A 43 9.34 -7.84 -14.78
N ALA A 44 10.61 -8.18 -14.57
CA ALA A 44 11.28 -7.97 -13.28
C ALA A 44 11.84 -6.53 -13.22
N PRO A 45 11.34 -5.66 -12.32
CA PRO A 45 11.88 -4.32 -12.15
C PRO A 45 13.36 -4.38 -11.80
N LYS A 46 14.18 -3.52 -12.41
CA LYS A 46 15.59 -3.41 -11.98
C LYS A 46 15.60 -2.85 -10.56
N PRO A 47 16.39 -3.43 -9.62
CA PRO A 47 16.67 -2.74 -8.38
C PRO A 47 17.28 -1.38 -8.75
N LYS A 48 16.66 -0.30 -8.27
CA LYS A 48 17.17 1.06 -8.50
C LYS A 48 18.59 1.11 -7.92
N LYS A 49 19.60 1.09 -8.79
CA LYS A 49 20.94 1.55 -8.39
C LYS A 49 20.79 3.04 -8.17
N ASN A 50 20.61 3.44 -6.91
CA ASN A 50 20.67 4.84 -6.53
C ASN A 50 22.05 5.33 -6.94
N ASN A 51 22.06 6.13 -8.01
CA ASN A 51 23.25 6.82 -8.46
C ASN A 51 23.48 8.00 -7.49
N SER A 52 23.91 7.67 -6.28
CA SER A 52 24.28 8.64 -5.26
C SER A 52 25.63 9.23 -5.65
N ASN A 53 25.60 10.39 -6.32
CA ASN A 53 26.75 11.28 -6.37
C ASN A 53 26.49 12.49 -5.46
N ASN A 54 27.03 12.34 -4.25
CA ASN A 54 27.63 13.31 -3.35
C ASN A 54 26.79 14.38 -2.60
N ASN A 55 26.80 14.16 -1.28
CA ASN A 55 27.17 15.09 -0.22
C ASN A 55 26.14 16.12 0.26
N THR A 56 25.24 15.65 1.12
CA THR A 56 25.28 16.08 2.54
C THR A 56 24.96 14.88 3.42
N GLY A 57 25.90 14.51 4.29
CA GLY A 57 25.61 13.64 5.41
C GLY A 57 24.57 14.32 6.30
N THR A 58 23.36 13.84 6.24
CA THR A 58 22.43 13.94 7.35
C THR A 58 21.77 12.59 7.42
N SER A 59 22.35 11.70 8.23
CA SER A 59 21.57 10.63 8.84
C SER A 59 20.30 11.29 9.36
N ARG A 60 19.17 11.04 8.69
CA ARG A 60 17.86 11.33 9.26
C ARG A 60 17.72 10.34 10.40
N THR A 61 18.18 10.74 11.59
CA THR A 61 17.92 10.02 12.82
C THR A 61 16.43 10.15 13.09
N ILE A 62 15.64 9.32 12.45
CA ILE A 62 14.27 9.05 12.86
C ILE A 62 14.40 7.84 13.78
N SER A 63 14.22 8.08 15.07
CA SER A 63 14.25 7.02 16.08
C SER A 63 12.82 6.53 16.32
N ILE A 64 12.65 5.21 16.33
CA ILE A 64 11.36 4.60 16.66
C ILE A 64 11.42 4.28 18.16
N SER A 65 10.59 4.98 18.94
CA SER A 65 10.42 4.72 20.35
C SER A 65 9.80 3.34 20.58
N PRO A 66 10.12 2.64 21.69
CA PRO A 66 9.47 1.38 22.07
C PRO A 66 7.95 1.52 22.27
N PHE A 67 7.41 2.73 22.31
CA PHE A 67 5.97 3.02 22.40
C PHE A 67 5.30 3.33 21.05
N GLY A 68 5.96 3.09 19.90
CA GLY A 68 5.36 3.29 18.58
C GLY A 68 5.31 4.75 18.11
N HIS A 69 6.08 5.62 18.76
CA HIS A 69 6.26 7.02 18.41
C HIS A 69 7.51 7.20 17.51
N MET A 70 7.35 7.95 16.41
CA MET A 70 8.49 8.41 15.61
C MET A 70 8.96 9.75 16.13
N PHE A 71 10.20 9.76 16.61
CA PHE A 71 10.86 10.99 17.01
C PHE A 71 11.73 11.50 15.86
N ASN A 72 11.34 12.64 15.29
CA ASN A 72 12.14 13.32 14.28
C ASN A 72 13.14 14.24 14.99
N HIS A 73 14.40 13.81 15.05
CA HIS A 73 15.46 14.58 15.72
C HIS A 73 15.80 15.92 15.02
N LEU A 74 15.29 16.19 13.81
CA LEU A 74 15.57 17.43 13.08
C LEU A 74 14.68 18.59 13.52
N ASP A 75 13.43 18.33 13.87
CA ASP A 75 12.45 19.35 14.25
C ASP A 75 11.90 19.13 15.67
N GLY A 76 12.31 18.06 16.35
CA GLY A 76 11.86 17.72 17.69
C GLY A 76 10.40 17.27 17.74
N THR A 77 9.81 16.95 16.58
CA THR A 77 8.42 16.48 16.52
C THR A 77 8.34 15.03 16.98
N ASP A 78 7.39 14.81 17.87
CA ASP A 78 6.97 13.49 18.33
C ASP A 78 5.59 13.22 17.74
N ALA A 79 5.51 12.24 16.84
CA ALA A 79 4.26 11.82 16.25
C ALA A 79 4.10 10.32 16.43
N PRO A 80 2.89 9.82 16.73
CA PRO A 80 2.64 8.39 16.62
C PRO A 80 2.98 7.97 15.19
N MET A 81 3.56 6.78 15.02
CA MET A 81 4.07 6.34 13.73
C MET A 81 2.96 6.29 12.64
N SER A 82 1.70 6.16 13.06
CA SER A 82 0.50 6.31 12.22
C SER A 82 0.38 7.67 11.51
N THR A 83 1.00 8.73 12.04
CA THR A 83 0.87 10.10 11.52
C THR A 83 1.85 10.46 10.41
N LEU A 84 2.97 9.73 10.29
CA LEU A 84 4.12 10.19 9.47
C LEU A 84 4.41 9.34 8.23
N GLY A 85 3.80 8.17 8.08
CA GLY A 85 4.06 7.26 6.96
C GLY A 85 2.78 6.80 6.28
N LYS A 86 2.75 6.85 4.95
CA LYS A 86 1.76 6.09 4.17
C LYS A 86 2.00 4.62 4.50
N TYR A 87 0.98 3.87 4.92
CA TYR A 87 1.09 2.45 5.36
C TYR A 87 1.65 1.50 4.28
N PHE A 88 1.82 2.03 3.08
CA PHE A 88 2.32 1.39 1.88
C PHE A 88 3.73 1.87 1.48
N ASP A 89 4.39 2.66 2.33
CA ASP A 89 5.75 3.16 2.15
C ASP A 89 6.81 2.09 2.46
N PRO A 90 7.91 2.01 1.68
CA PRO A 90 9.02 1.10 1.92
C PRO A 90 9.62 1.15 3.33
N MET A 91 9.44 2.23 4.08
CA MET A 91 9.85 2.36 5.48
C MET A 91 9.30 1.24 6.37
N PHE A 92 8.18 0.60 5.99
CA PHE A 92 7.60 -0.55 6.69
C PHE A 92 8.06 -1.92 6.14
N GLY A 93 9.12 -1.95 5.34
CA GLY A 93 9.62 -3.20 4.74
C GLY A 93 8.66 -3.83 3.73
N TYR A 94 7.69 -3.04 3.24
CA TYR A 94 6.69 -3.46 2.30
C TYR A 94 6.43 -2.36 1.28
N THR A 95 6.13 -2.76 0.06
CA THR A 95 5.62 -1.87 -0.97
C THR A 95 4.45 -2.56 -1.64
N ALA A 96 3.30 -1.87 -1.77
CA ALA A 96 2.21 -2.37 -2.59
C ALA A 96 2.66 -2.30 -4.05
N GLU A 97 2.79 -3.46 -4.68
CA GLU A 97 3.22 -3.56 -6.09
C GLU A 97 2.02 -3.42 -7.02
N THR A 98 0.82 -3.73 -6.52
CA THR A 98 -0.44 -3.68 -7.27
C THR A 98 -1.55 -3.01 -6.46
N PHE A 99 -2.60 -2.53 -7.14
CA PHE A 99 -3.81 -2.05 -6.47
C PHE A 99 -4.49 -3.14 -5.64
N GLN A 100 -4.38 -4.41 -6.06
CA GLN A 100 -4.96 -5.54 -5.35
C GLN A 100 -4.29 -5.77 -3.99
N ASP A 101 -3.01 -5.43 -3.86
CA ASP A 101 -2.31 -5.50 -2.58
C ASP A 101 -2.92 -4.52 -1.57
N VAL A 102 -3.21 -3.30 -2.03
CA VAL A 102 -3.88 -2.26 -1.23
C VAL A 102 -5.30 -2.70 -0.87
N TYR A 103 -6.05 -3.24 -1.83
CA TYR A 103 -7.40 -3.72 -1.57
C TYR A 103 -7.42 -4.87 -0.56
N THR A 104 -6.45 -5.78 -0.64
CA THR A 104 -6.30 -6.88 0.31
C THR A 104 -6.03 -6.37 1.71
N ASP A 105 -5.14 -5.39 1.85
CA ASP A 105 -4.82 -4.79 3.16
C ASP A 105 -6.02 -4.03 3.75
N LEU A 106 -6.75 -3.25 2.94
CA LEU A 106 -7.94 -2.52 3.38
C LEU A 106 -9.06 -3.47 3.82
N VAL A 107 -9.33 -4.53 3.05
CA VAL A 107 -10.31 -5.56 3.41
C VAL A 107 -9.87 -6.34 4.65
N SER A 108 -8.58 -6.62 4.79
CA SER A 108 -8.03 -7.33 5.96
C SER A 108 -8.09 -6.49 7.23
N ALA A 109 -7.79 -5.19 7.14
CA ALA A 109 -7.96 -4.23 8.24
C ALA A 109 -9.42 -4.15 8.68
N TYR A 110 -10.35 -4.06 7.73
CA TYR A 110 -11.78 -4.08 8.05
C TYR A 110 -12.23 -5.37 8.74
N ARG A 111 -11.73 -6.53 8.32
CA ARG A 111 -12.01 -7.79 9.03
C ARG A 111 -11.50 -7.78 10.47
N LEU A 112 -10.29 -7.29 10.70
CA LEU A 112 -9.72 -7.17 12.05
C LEU A 112 -10.52 -6.20 12.94
N LEU A 113 -11.03 -5.11 12.35
CA LEU A 113 -11.96 -4.19 13.03
C LEU A 113 -13.24 -4.94 13.45
N LYS A 114 -13.88 -5.66 12.52
CA LYS A 114 -15.10 -6.44 12.79
C LYS A 114 -14.92 -7.53 13.85
N LEU A 115 -13.75 -8.18 13.88
CA LEU A 115 -13.42 -9.16 14.91
C LEU A 115 -13.24 -8.53 16.29
N GLY A 116 -12.97 -7.22 16.38
CA GLY A 116 -12.51 -6.60 17.63
C GLY A 116 -11.10 -7.04 18.03
N GLU A 117 -10.41 -7.80 17.19
CA GLU A 117 -9.07 -8.33 17.41
C GLU A 117 -8.05 -7.44 16.71
N HIS A 118 -7.90 -6.22 17.20
CA HIS A 118 -6.87 -5.27 16.76
C HIS A 118 -6.22 -4.67 18.02
N GLY A 119 -4.89 -4.72 18.10
CA GLY A 119 -4.10 -4.29 19.26
C GLY A 119 -4.42 -2.86 19.69
N THR A 120 -4.15 -2.50 20.96
CA THR A 120 -4.42 -1.23 21.70
C THR A 120 -5.81 -0.56 21.56
N ALA A 121 -6.47 -0.68 20.42
CA ALA A 121 -7.86 -0.39 20.09
C ALA A 121 -8.89 -1.45 20.55
N ALA A 122 -8.53 -2.30 21.52
CA ALA A 122 -9.50 -2.99 22.38
C ALA A 122 -10.45 -2.01 23.14
N ARG A 123 -10.32 -0.71 22.92
CA ARG A 123 -11.15 0.39 23.44
C ARG A 123 -12.12 0.99 22.42
N LEU A 124 -12.17 0.53 21.16
CA LEU A 124 -13.20 1.04 20.25
C LEU A 124 -14.59 0.60 20.74
N PRO A 125 -15.62 1.47 20.63
CA PRO A 125 -16.97 1.12 21.01
C PRO A 125 -17.45 -0.07 20.18
N GLU A 126 -18.30 -0.92 20.75
CA GLU A 126 -18.80 -2.12 20.06
C GLU A 126 -19.53 -1.76 18.76
N SER A 127 -20.15 -0.57 18.69
CA SER A 127 -20.78 -0.03 17.49
C SER A 127 -19.81 0.21 16.33
N ALA A 128 -18.51 0.36 16.58
CA ALA A 128 -17.50 0.41 15.51
C ALA A 128 -17.47 -0.89 14.69
N ARG A 129 -17.89 -2.01 15.30
CA ARG A 129 -18.03 -3.31 14.63
C ARG A 129 -19.31 -3.42 13.80
N ASP A 130 -20.27 -2.51 13.94
CA ASP A 130 -21.48 -2.50 13.11
C ASP A 130 -21.30 -1.72 11.81
N MET A 131 -20.21 -0.95 11.70
CA MET A 131 -19.87 -0.13 10.54
C MET A 131 -19.83 -0.92 9.23
N GLU A 132 -20.52 -0.45 8.19
CA GLU A 132 -20.47 -1.03 6.86
C GLU A 132 -19.14 -0.71 6.15
N PHE A 133 -18.74 -1.56 5.19
CA PHE A 133 -17.45 -1.40 4.51
C PHE A 133 -17.33 -0.07 3.76
N SER A 134 -18.42 0.45 3.19
CA SER A 134 -18.43 1.75 2.53
C SER A 134 -18.14 2.90 3.50
N GLU A 135 -18.70 2.84 4.72
CA GLU A 135 -18.43 3.85 5.76
C GLU A 135 -16.98 3.77 6.25
N TRP A 136 -16.45 2.54 6.39
CA TRP A 136 -15.03 2.33 6.67
C TRP A 136 -14.14 3.01 5.61
N MET A 137 -14.47 2.84 4.32
CA MET A 137 -13.72 3.48 3.23
C MET A 137 -13.80 5.01 3.28
N ASP A 138 -14.96 5.58 3.63
CA ASP A 138 -15.08 7.04 3.81
C ASP A 138 -14.14 7.56 4.91
N ARG A 139 -13.90 6.76 5.96
CA ARG A 139 -12.96 7.12 7.03
C ARG A 139 -11.51 6.98 6.59
N VAL A 140 -11.17 5.89 5.89
CA VAL A 140 -9.84 5.68 5.31
C VAL A 140 -9.44 6.83 4.39
N GLU A 141 -10.36 7.26 3.51
CA GLU A 141 -10.11 8.36 2.57
C GLU A 141 -9.99 9.71 3.27
N ARG A 142 -10.80 9.95 4.32
CA ARG A 142 -10.71 11.17 5.13
C ARG A 142 -9.44 11.26 5.99
N ALA A 143 -8.89 10.14 6.45
CA ALA A 143 -7.67 10.13 7.26
C ALA A 143 -6.47 10.72 6.51
N GLY A 144 -6.43 10.59 5.18
CA GLY A 144 -5.45 11.27 4.29
C GLY A 144 -4.00 10.78 4.38
N ASN A 145 -3.61 10.13 5.47
CA ASN A 145 -2.29 9.54 5.71
C ASN A 145 -2.25 8.01 5.51
N VAL A 146 -3.39 7.36 5.30
CA VAL A 146 -3.45 5.89 5.19
C VAL A 146 -3.03 5.40 3.81
N LEU A 147 -3.55 6.05 2.77
CA LEU A 147 -3.51 5.54 1.40
C LEU A 147 -2.21 5.93 0.65
N PRO A 148 -1.80 5.14 -0.36
CA PRO A 148 -0.68 5.49 -1.22
C PRO A 148 -0.90 6.84 -1.95
N GLN A 149 0.18 7.52 -2.33
CA GLN A 149 0.09 8.81 -3.07
C GLN A 149 -0.67 8.72 -4.40
N TRP A 150 -0.64 7.55 -5.03
CA TRP A 150 -1.30 7.32 -6.31
C TRP A 150 -2.78 6.97 -6.15
N TRP A 151 -3.27 6.79 -4.93
CA TRP A 151 -4.69 6.53 -4.69
C TRP A 151 -5.51 7.78 -4.99
N THR A 152 -6.57 7.59 -5.78
CA THR A 152 -7.65 8.56 -5.98
C THR A 152 -8.98 7.81 -5.83
N ALA A 153 -9.93 8.40 -5.12
CA ALA A 153 -11.22 7.77 -4.85
C ALA A 153 -11.96 7.48 -6.17
N GLU A 154 -11.89 8.40 -7.12
CA GLU A 154 -12.50 8.31 -8.45
C GLU A 154 -12.04 7.07 -9.22
N VAL A 155 -10.78 6.66 -9.05
CA VAL A 155 -10.20 5.51 -9.77
C VAL A 155 -10.41 4.21 -8.98
N HIS A 156 -10.30 4.25 -7.66
CA HIS A 156 -10.14 3.03 -6.87
C HIS A 156 -11.33 2.65 -6.00
N ARG A 157 -12.26 3.57 -5.69
CA ARG A 157 -13.38 3.32 -4.77
C ARG A 157 -14.28 2.18 -5.23
N VAL A 158 -14.76 2.24 -6.47
CA VAL A 158 -15.61 1.19 -7.05
C VAL A 158 -14.88 -0.15 -7.09
N GLY A 159 -13.59 -0.14 -7.43
CA GLY A 159 -12.77 -1.35 -7.51
C GLY A 159 -12.57 -2.03 -6.15
N VAL A 160 -12.32 -1.26 -5.08
CA VAL A 160 -12.14 -1.82 -3.73
C VAL A 160 -13.47 -2.30 -3.15
N GLU A 161 -14.58 -1.62 -3.41
CA GLU A 161 -15.91 -2.05 -2.96
C GLU A 161 -16.34 -3.36 -3.61
N GLU A 162 -16.12 -3.52 -4.92
CA GLU A 162 -16.41 -4.78 -5.61
C GLU A 162 -15.48 -5.91 -5.13
N TYR A 163 -14.19 -5.60 -4.91
CA TYR A 163 -13.26 -6.55 -4.32
C TYR A 163 -13.72 -6.99 -2.91
N ALA A 164 -14.17 -6.05 -2.09
CA ALA A 164 -14.67 -6.31 -0.75
C ALA A 164 -15.96 -7.13 -0.77
N ARG A 165 -16.90 -6.85 -1.69
CA ARG A 165 -18.14 -7.61 -1.85
C ARG A 165 -17.88 -9.11 -2.02
N VAL A 166 -16.91 -9.47 -2.87
CA VAL A 166 -16.55 -10.87 -3.13
C VAL A 166 -15.76 -11.49 -1.97
N ASN A 167 -14.91 -10.71 -1.30
CA ASN A 167 -14.00 -11.26 -0.30
C ASN A 167 -14.59 -11.26 1.12
N LEU A 168 -15.55 -10.40 1.45
CA LEU A 168 -16.12 -10.30 2.79
C LEU A 168 -17.22 -11.33 3.09
N GLU A 169 -17.68 -12.11 2.10
CA GLU A 169 -18.68 -13.16 2.29
C GLU A 169 -18.24 -14.23 3.30
N ARG A 170 -16.93 -14.45 3.45
CA ARG A 170 -16.37 -15.42 4.39
C ARG A 170 -15.82 -14.72 5.63
N THR A 171 -16.34 -15.12 6.79
CA THR A 171 -15.72 -14.80 8.10
C THR A 171 -14.38 -15.52 8.23
N LEU A 172 -13.36 -14.79 8.68
CA LEU A 172 -12.02 -15.34 8.91
C LEU A 172 -11.59 -15.04 10.34
N SER A 173 -10.86 -15.98 10.94
CA SER A 173 -10.11 -15.73 12.17
C SER A 173 -8.90 -14.83 11.91
N ARG A 174 -8.37 -14.21 12.97
CA ARG A 174 -7.17 -13.38 12.90
C ARG A 174 -5.95 -14.12 12.33
N SER A 175 -5.77 -15.39 12.67
CA SER A 175 -4.66 -16.20 12.16
C SER A 175 -4.81 -16.49 10.66
N GLU A 176 -6.02 -16.74 10.17
CA GLU A 176 -6.30 -16.91 8.74
C GLU A 176 -6.10 -15.61 7.96
N ILE A 177 -6.48 -14.47 8.54
CA ILE A 177 -6.18 -13.15 7.96
C ILE A 177 -4.68 -12.99 7.85
N GLN A 178 -3.93 -13.22 8.94
CA GLN A 178 -2.46 -13.10 8.96
C GLN A 178 -1.78 -14.01 7.94
N ALA A 179 -2.25 -15.26 7.81
CA ALA A 179 -1.72 -16.22 6.84
C ALA A 179 -1.97 -15.81 5.38
N GLY A 180 -3.01 -15.01 5.12
CA GLY A 180 -3.33 -14.46 3.80
C GLY A 180 -2.52 -13.21 3.42
N LEU A 181 -1.78 -12.61 4.36
CA LEU A 181 -0.97 -11.42 4.09
C LEU A 181 0.36 -11.79 3.43
N LYS A 182 0.87 -10.92 2.54
CA LYS A 182 2.19 -11.10 1.89
C LYS A 182 3.35 -11.22 2.89
N LEU A 183 3.23 -10.57 4.05
CA LEU A 183 4.20 -10.61 5.13
C LEU A 183 3.46 -10.82 6.46
N PRO A 184 3.82 -11.83 7.27
CA PRO A 184 3.14 -12.09 8.54
C PRO A 184 3.18 -10.92 9.53
N MET A 185 4.23 -10.09 9.49
CA MET A 185 4.36 -8.88 10.32
C MET A 185 3.41 -7.75 9.91
N ARG A 186 2.77 -7.87 8.73
CA ARG A 186 1.88 -6.85 8.19
C ARG A 186 0.59 -6.72 8.99
N ILE A 187 0.23 -7.73 9.79
CA ILE A 187 -0.91 -7.64 10.69
C ILE A 187 -0.81 -6.46 11.66
N MET A 188 0.39 -6.17 12.19
CA MET A 188 0.61 -5.03 13.09
C MET A 188 0.37 -3.70 12.36
N ALA A 189 0.78 -3.59 11.09
CA ALA A 189 0.53 -2.42 10.29
C ALA A 189 -0.96 -2.20 10.00
N LEU A 190 -1.74 -3.29 9.84
CA LEU A 190 -3.19 -3.20 9.70
C LEU A 190 -3.87 -2.75 11.01
N GLU A 191 -3.40 -3.21 12.16
CA GLU A 191 -3.90 -2.75 13.47
C GLU A 191 -3.66 -1.26 13.66
N MET A 192 -2.44 -0.81 13.37
CA MET A 192 -2.11 0.62 13.41
C MET A 192 -2.93 1.43 12.40
N MET A 193 -3.32 0.84 11.26
CA MET A 193 -4.18 1.49 10.28
C MET A 193 -5.57 1.73 10.86
N ILE A 194 -6.13 0.71 11.52
CA ILE A 194 -7.43 0.82 12.18
C ILE A 194 -7.39 1.95 13.21
N GLU A 195 -6.35 2.00 14.05
CA GLU A 195 -6.19 3.09 15.02
C GLU A 195 -6.12 4.47 14.38
N GLY A 196 -5.34 4.62 13.30
CA GLY A 196 -5.22 5.88 12.57
C GLY A 196 -6.55 6.34 11.96
N VAL A 197 -7.31 5.41 11.38
CA VAL A 197 -8.62 5.68 10.77
C VAL A 197 -9.69 5.99 11.82
N MET A 198 -9.61 5.33 12.97
CA MET A 198 -10.60 5.41 14.05
C MET A 198 -10.23 6.42 15.15
N HIS A 199 -9.15 7.17 14.96
CA HIS A 199 -8.60 8.10 15.96
C HIS A 199 -9.61 9.13 16.49
N ASP A 200 -10.54 9.61 15.66
CA ASP A 200 -11.59 10.55 16.09
C ASP A 200 -12.63 9.91 17.02
N GLU A 201 -12.81 8.59 16.98
CA GLU A 201 -13.65 7.88 17.95
C GLU A 201 -12.93 7.66 19.27
N LEU A 202 -11.63 7.40 19.22
CA LEU A 202 -10.79 7.22 20.42
C LEU A 202 -10.69 8.50 21.28
N LYS A 203 -10.94 9.69 20.72
CA LYS A 203 -10.92 10.98 21.44
C LYS A 203 -12.25 11.37 22.08
N ARG A 204 -13.33 10.63 21.82
CA ARG A 204 -14.69 10.95 22.29
C ARG A 204 -15.07 10.27 23.62
N GLU A 205 -14.13 9.55 24.23
CA GLU A 205 -14.22 8.98 25.59
C GLU A 205 -13.32 9.74 26.56
#